data_AF-A0A847IUT3-F1
#
_entry.id   AF-A0A847IUT3-F1
#
_cell.length_a   1.000
_cell.length_b   1.000
_cell.length_c   1.000
_cell.angle_alpha   90.00
_cell.angle_beta   90.00
_cell.angle_gamma   90.00
#
_symmetry.space_group_name_H-M   'P 1'
#
loop_
_entity.id
_entity.type
_entity.pdbx_description
1 polymer ?
#
loop_
_entity_poly.entity_id
_entity_poly.type
_entity_poly.pdbx_seq_one_letter_code
_entity_poly.pdbx_strand_id
1 'polypeptide(L)'
;MTERIKLIWIYGLSLIFIALNIYFILKEVYWFLVIPLVLVVALLYIFSMDKILLLIAFVTPLSIYLVDPEFNLGISIPAEPLMFGVFIIVILKLIGGFGFDQKIIRHPLSLSVFAYLGWILVSTLTSEIPIVSVKFSVAKLWFVIPFFFVAAVLFKDFRNIKKFIW
;
A
#
# COMPACT_ATOMS: atom_id res chain seq x y z
N MET A 1 2.77 36.81 -17.03
CA MET A 1 3.94 36.33 -17.79
C MET A 1 4.27 34.84 -17.54
N THR A 2 3.35 34.09 -16.90
CA THR A 2 3.65 32.80 -16.25
C THR A 2 2.94 31.59 -16.88
N GLU A 3 1.80 31.79 -17.55
CA GLU A 3 1.00 30.68 -18.10
C GLU A 3 1.64 30.05 -19.36
N ARG A 4 2.13 30.86 -20.31
CA ARG A 4 2.79 30.34 -21.54
C ARG A 4 4.05 29.53 -21.26
N ILE A 5 4.85 29.97 -20.29
CA ILE A 5 6.08 29.27 -19.90
C ILE A 5 5.73 27.92 -19.30
N LYS A 6 4.76 27.86 -18.37
CA LYS A 6 4.27 26.58 -17.82
C LYS A 6 3.77 25.63 -18.90
N LEU A 7 3.02 26.12 -19.90
CA LEU A 7 2.53 25.31 -21.01
C LEU A 7 3.69 24.72 -21.83
N ILE A 8 4.70 25.52 -22.18
CA ILE A 8 5.87 25.03 -22.93
C ILE A 8 6.62 23.96 -22.14
N TRP A 9 6.79 24.13 -20.83
CA TRP A 9 7.41 23.12 -19.96
C TRP A 9 6.60 21.83 -19.89
N ILE A 10 5.27 21.92 -19.76
CA ILE A 10 4.39 20.74 -19.72
C ILE A 10 4.46 20.00 -21.06
N TYR A 11 4.29 20.70 -22.19
CA TYR A 11 4.34 20.08 -23.51
C TYR A 11 5.72 19.50 -23.83
N GLY A 12 6.81 20.19 -23.45
CA GLY A 12 8.17 19.67 -23.60
C GLY A 12 8.39 18.40 -22.78
N LEU A 13 7.97 18.40 -21.51
CA LEU A 13 8.07 17.22 -20.64
C LEU A 13 7.22 16.06 -21.16
N SER A 14 6.00 16.31 -21.61
CA SER A 14 5.13 15.30 -22.22
C SER A 14 5.75 14.70 -23.47
N LEU A 15 6.35 15.51 -24.35
CA LEU A 15 6.98 15.04 -25.58
C LEU A 15 8.23 14.20 -25.30
N ILE A 16 9.04 14.61 -24.32
CA ILE A 16 10.18 13.81 -23.82
C ILE A 16 9.69 12.49 -23.23
N PHE A 17 8.64 12.52 -22.41
CA PHE A 17 8.07 11.32 -21.81
C PHE A 17 7.57 10.34 -22.89
N ILE A 18 6.87 10.82 -23.92
CA ILE A 18 6.41 10.00 -25.05
C ILE A 18 7.60 9.41 -25.81
N ALA A 19 8.62 10.22 -26.13
CA ALA A 19 9.82 9.75 -26.82
C ALA A 19 10.57 8.66 -26.03
N LEU A 20 10.69 8.81 -24.71
CA LEU A 20 11.27 7.81 -23.83
C LEU A 20 10.45 6.52 -23.80
N ASN A 21 9.11 6.61 -23.73
CA ASN A 21 8.26 5.42 -23.80
C ASN A 21 8.46 4.66 -25.11
N ILE A 22 8.49 5.37 -26.26
CA ILE A 22 8.74 4.74 -27.56
C ILE A 22 10.10 4.03 -27.56
N TYR A 23 11.14 4.69 -27.05
CA TYR A 23 12.48 4.09 -26.94
C TYR A 23 12.49 2.81 -26.08
N PHE A 24 11.83 2.82 -24.90
CA PHE A 24 11.76 1.65 -24.02
C PHE A 24 10.91 0.51 -24.60
N ILE A 25 9.83 0.83 -25.32
CA ILE A 25 9.02 -0.15 -26.04
C ILE A 25 9.86 -0.85 -27.12
N LEU A 26 10.68 -0.11 -27.87
CA LEU A 26 11.59 -0.69 -28.86
C LEU A 26 12.67 -1.61 -28.25
N LYS A 27 12.93 -1.46 -26.94
CA LYS A 27 13.82 -2.34 -26.16
C LYS A 27 13.07 -3.47 -25.46
N GLU A 28 11.78 -3.66 -25.76
CA GLU A 28 10.89 -4.65 -25.12
C GLU A 28 10.76 -4.46 -23.58
N VAL A 29 11.11 -3.28 -23.06
CA VAL A 29 10.98 -2.94 -21.64
C VAL A 29 9.69 -2.15 -21.42
N TYR A 30 8.61 -2.87 -21.07
CA TYR A 30 7.28 -2.26 -20.89
C TYR A 30 7.07 -1.59 -19.52
N TRP A 31 7.96 -1.82 -18.55
CA TRP A 31 7.83 -1.30 -17.18
C TRP A 31 7.79 0.23 -17.10
N PHE A 32 8.38 0.92 -18.09
CA PHE A 32 8.40 2.38 -18.13
C PHE A 32 7.00 2.99 -18.30
N LEU A 33 6.05 2.27 -18.93
CA LEU A 33 4.66 2.72 -19.07
C LEU A 33 3.94 2.84 -17.72
N VAL A 34 4.36 2.06 -16.71
CA VAL A 34 3.69 2.03 -15.41
C VAL A 34 4.12 3.21 -14.52
N ILE A 35 5.18 3.93 -14.88
CA ILE A 35 5.74 5.02 -14.07
C ILE A 35 4.72 6.11 -13.72
N PRO A 36 3.90 6.65 -14.65
CA PRO A 36 2.89 7.65 -14.31
C PRO A 36 1.88 7.12 -13.29
N LEU A 37 1.49 5.85 -13.41
CA LEU A 37 0.57 5.21 -12.48
C LEU A 37 1.20 5.10 -11.08
N VAL A 38 2.46 4.65 -11.00
CA VAL A 38 3.22 4.60 -9.74
C VAL A 38 3.33 5.98 -9.12
N LEU A 39 3.60 7.02 -9.91
CA LEU A 39 3.69 8.41 -9.43
C LEU A 39 2.35 8.90 -8.87
N VAL A 40 1.23 8.66 -9.56
CA VAL A 40 -0.10 9.03 -9.07
C VAL A 40 -0.40 8.32 -7.75
N VAL A 41 -0.11 7.03 -7.65
CA VAL A 41 -0.28 6.25 -6.42
C VAL A 41 0.62 6.79 -5.29
N ALA A 42 1.89 7.09 -5.58
CA ALA A 42 2.83 7.68 -4.61
C ALA A 42 2.33 9.05 -4.09
N LEU A 43 1.77 9.89 -4.96
CA LEU A 43 1.16 11.15 -4.56
C LEU A 43 -0.07 10.91 -3.69
N LEU A 44 -0.92 9.93 -4.01
CA LEU A 44 -2.09 9.59 -3.19
C LEU A 44 -1.70 9.14 -1.78
N TYR A 45 -0.59 8.42 -1.61
CA TYR A 45 -0.08 8.07 -0.28
C TYR A 45 0.23 9.28 0.60
N ILE A 46 0.78 10.34 0.01
CA ILE A 46 1.17 11.57 0.72
C ILE A 46 -0.06 12.45 0.97
N PHE A 47 -0.91 12.62 -0.04
CA PHE A 47 -2.00 13.59 -0.01
C PHE A 47 -3.33 13.03 0.52
N SER A 48 -3.57 11.72 0.43
CA SER A 48 -4.90 11.15 0.69
C SER A 48 -4.84 9.65 1.00
N MET A 49 -4.49 9.30 2.24
CA MET A 49 -4.50 7.90 2.71
C MET A 49 -5.87 7.24 2.57
N ASP A 50 -6.95 8.01 2.75
CA ASP A 50 -8.33 7.53 2.62
C ASP A 50 -8.61 6.97 1.21
N LYS A 51 -8.12 7.65 0.17
CA LYS A 51 -8.31 7.23 -1.22
C LYS A 51 -7.48 6.01 -1.56
N ILE A 52 -6.29 5.86 -0.96
CA ILE A 52 -5.47 4.65 -1.11
C ILE A 52 -6.21 3.44 -0.56
N LEU A 53 -6.79 3.53 0.65
CA LEU A 53 -7.54 2.41 1.21
C LEU A 53 -8.74 2.00 0.35
N LEU A 54 -9.47 2.97 -0.20
CA LEU A 54 -10.57 2.71 -1.14
C LEU A 54 -10.05 2.11 -2.46
N LEU A 55 -8.91 2.58 -2.97
CA LEU A 55 -8.26 2.01 -4.15
C LEU A 55 -7.84 0.55 -3.90
N ILE A 56 -7.27 0.25 -2.72
CA ILE A 56 -6.89 -1.11 -2.35
C ILE A 56 -8.14 -1.99 -2.32
N ALA A 57 -9.22 -1.56 -1.67
CA ALA A 57 -10.48 -2.30 -1.63
C ALA A 57 -11.04 -2.56 -3.04
N PHE A 58 -10.98 -1.56 -3.92
CA PHE A 58 -11.43 -1.67 -5.32
C PHE A 58 -10.57 -2.64 -6.14
N VAL A 59 -9.25 -2.66 -5.94
CA VAL A 59 -8.33 -3.47 -6.74
C VAL A 59 -8.12 -4.88 -6.17
N THR A 60 -8.42 -5.10 -4.89
CA THR A 60 -8.35 -6.43 -4.25
C THR A 60 -9.11 -7.53 -5.02
N PRO A 61 -10.36 -7.36 -5.48
CA PRO A 61 -11.05 -8.39 -6.29
C PRO A 61 -10.42 -8.61 -7.68
N LEU A 62 -9.67 -7.63 -8.18
CA LEU A 62 -8.93 -7.73 -9.45
C LEU A 62 -7.49 -8.25 -9.25
N SER A 63 -7.07 -8.49 -8.01
CA SER A 63 -5.71 -8.94 -7.73
C SER A 63 -5.47 -10.36 -8.24
N ILE A 64 -4.27 -10.58 -8.77
CA ILE A 64 -3.83 -11.88 -9.27
C ILE A 64 -2.72 -12.37 -8.33
N TYR A 65 -2.86 -13.60 -7.87
CA TYR A 65 -1.82 -14.25 -7.07
C TYR A 65 -0.71 -14.75 -7.99
N LEU A 66 0.48 -14.19 -7.83
CA LEU A 66 1.67 -14.56 -8.58
C LEU A 66 2.62 -15.30 -7.66
N VAL A 67 3.10 -16.46 -8.10
CA VAL A 67 4.14 -17.23 -7.41
C VAL A 67 5.42 -17.06 -8.19
N ASP A 68 6.42 -16.44 -7.55
CA ASP A 68 7.76 -16.35 -8.11
C ASP A 68 8.45 -17.74 -8.04
N PRO A 69 8.84 -18.35 -9.18
CA PRO A 69 9.49 -19.65 -9.20
C PRO A 69 10.85 -19.68 -8.50
N GLU A 70 11.57 -18.56 -8.46
CA GLU A 70 12.93 -18.49 -7.90
C GLU A 70 12.90 -18.28 -6.39
N PHE A 71 11.95 -17.49 -5.88
CA PHE A 71 11.88 -17.14 -4.47
C PHE A 71 10.77 -17.86 -3.69
N ASN A 72 9.93 -18.66 -4.37
CA ASN A 72 8.70 -19.25 -3.81
C ASN A 72 7.87 -18.23 -3.03
N LEU A 73 7.89 -16.97 -3.48
CA LEU A 73 7.13 -15.87 -2.89
C LEU A 73 5.83 -15.74 -3.65
N GLY A 74 4.73 -16.04 -2.97
CA GLY A 74 3.39 -15.81 -3.47
C GLY A 74 2.87 -14.46 -3.00
N ILE A 75 2.63 -13.54 -3.93
CA ILE A 75 2.15 -12.18 -3.63
C ILE A 75 0.95 -11.86 -4.54
N SER A 76 -0.11 -11.30 -3.98
CA SER A 76 -1.24 -10.77 -4.76
C SER A 76 -0.97 -9.36 -5.28
N ILE A 77 -0.65 -9.25 -6.57
CA ILE A 77 -0.40 -7.96 -7.22
C ILE A 77 -1.71 -7.44 -7.81
N PRO A 78 -2.04 -6.13 -7.66
CA PRO A 78 -1.24 -5.07 -7.03
C PRO A 78 -1.64 -4.76 -5.57
N ALA A 79 -2.59 -5.51 -4.99
CA ALA A 79 -3.15 -5.20 -3.68
C ALA A 79 -2.10 -5.25 -2.56
N GLU A 80 -1.29 -6.30 -2.47
CA GLU A 80 -0.27 -6.46 -1.42
C GLU A 80 0.80 -5.38 -1.43
N PRO A 81 1.42 -5.02 -2.58
CA PRO A 81 2.34 -3.89 -2.65
C PRO A 81 1.72 -2.58 -2.14
N LEU A 82 0.44 -2.35 -2.42
CA LEU A 82 -0.25 -1.16 -1.92
C LEU A 82 -0.48 -1.22 -0.41
N MET A 83 -0.97 -2.35 0.12
CA MET A 83 -1.12 -2.54 1.56
C MET A 83 0.20 -2.35 2.32
N PHE A 84 1.29 -2.86 1.75
CA PHE A 84 2.63 -2.68 2.30
C PHE A 84 3.06 -1.22 2.33
N GLY A 85 2.73 -0.44 1.29
CA GLY A 85 2.94 1.01 1.27
C GLY A 85 2.22 1.72 2.41
N VAL A 86 0.95 1.38 2.67
CA VAL A 86 0.19 1.94 3.82
C VAL A 86 0.87 1.57 5.14
N PHE A 87 1.27 0.31 5.29
CA PHE A 87 1.96 -0.18 6.49
C PHE A 87 3.26 0.60 6.78
N ILE A 88 4.11 0.82 5.78
CA ILE A 88 5.34 1.62 5.92
C ILE A 88 5.01 3.02 6.42
N ILE A 89 4.03 3.70 5.81
CA ILE A 89 3.68 5.07 6.18
C ILE A 89 3.14 5.14 7.62
N VAL A 90 2.36 4.13 8.05
CA VAL A 90 1.89 4.05 9.43
C VAL A 90 3.07 3.88 10.40
N ILE A 91 4.04 3.02 10.09
CA ILE A 91 5.26 2.89 10.89
C ILE A 91 6.03 4.21 10.96
N LEU A 92 6.23 4.88 9.81
CA LEU A 92 6.92 6.17 9.77
C LEU A 92 6.20 7.23 10.61
N LYS A 93 4.85 7.26 10.59
CA LYS A 93 4.04 8.13 11.43
C LYS A 93 4.23 7.83 12.92
N LEU A 94 4.22 6.55 13.30
CA LEU A 94 4.43 6.12 14.69
C LEU A 94 5.82 6.52 15.19
N ILE A 95 6.87 6.29 14.40
CA ILE A 95 8.25 6.67 14.74
C ILE A 95 8.40 8.20 14.80
N GLY A 96 7.72 8.93 13.91
CA GLY A 96 7.67 10.39 13.90
C GLY A 96 6.86 11.03 15.03
N GLY A 97 6.34 10.24 15.98
CA GLY A 97 5.58 10.74 17.12
C GLY A 97 4.15 11.17 16.82
N PHE A 98 3.64 10.88 15.60
CA PHE A 98 2.24 11.11 15.29
C PHE A 98 1.39 10.08 16.04
N GLY A 99 0.69 10.54 17.08
CA GLY A 99 -0.16 9.69 17.89
C GLY A 99 -1.33 9.11 17.10
N PHE A 100 -1.67 7.86 17.39
CA PHE A 100 -2.94 7.25 16.98
C PHE A 100 -4.02 7.52 18.03
N ASP A 101 -5.28 7.49 17.60
CA ASP A 101 -6.42 7.67 18.50
C ASP A 101 -6.43 6.57 19.58
N GLN A 102 -6.21 6.99 20.83
CA GLN A 102 -6.15 6.10 22.00
C GLN A 102 -7.43 5.28 22.18
N LYS A 103 -8.58 5.80 21.72
CA LYS A 103 -9.85 5.07 21.76
C LYS A 103 -9.83 3.81 20.89
N ILE A 104 -9.16 3.88 19.74
CA ILE A 104 -9.03 2.74 18.82
C ILE A 104 -8.06 1.72 19.42
N ILE A 105 -6.90 2.16 19.92
CA ILE A 105 -5.87 1.25 20.47
C ILE A 105 -6.39 0.50 21.70
N ARG A 106 -7.10 1.18 22.61
CA ARG A 106 -7.60 0.60 23.86
C ARG A 106 -8.93 -0.14 23.72
N HIS A 107 -9.48 -0.21 22.51
CA HIS A 107 -10.72 -0.94 22.28
C HIS A 107 -10.50 -2.44 22.52
N PRO A 108 -11.45 -3.17 23.16
CA PRO A 108 -11.28 -4.59 23.49
C PRO A 108 -10.93 -5.44 22.26
N LEU A 109 -11.53 -5.14 21.10
CA LEU A 109 -11.21 -5.82 19.84
C LEU A 109 -9.75 -5.60 19.41
N SER A 110 -9.21 -4.39 19.59
CA SER A 110 -7.81 -4.08 19.30
C SER A 110 -6.87 -4.83 20.23
N LEU A 111 -7.23 -4.99 21.51
CA LEU A 111 -6.47 -5.81 22.45
C LEU A 111 -6.45 -7.28 22.02
N SER A 112 -7.57 -7.83 21.54
CA SER A 112 -7.62 -9.19 20.98
C SER A 112 -6.73 -9.34 19.75
N VAL A 113 -6.71 -8.34 18.86
CA VAL A 113 -5.82 -8.31 17.69
C VAL A 113 -4.34 -8.26 18.13
N PHE A 114 -4.00 -7.45 19.13
CA PHE A 114 -2.63 -7.41 19.68
C PHE A 114 -2.24 -8.74 20.33
N ALA A 115 -3.15 -9.39 21.06
CA ALA A 115 -2.91 -10.71 21.63
C ALA A 115 -2.66 -11.76 20.54
N TYR A 116 -3.47 -11.74 19.47
CA TYR A 116 -3.28 -12.60 18.29
C TYR A 116 -1.93 -12.38 17.59
N LEU A 117 -1.57 -11.11 17.33
CA LEU A 117 -0.28 -10.77 16.72
C LEU A 117 0.90 -11.12 17.63
N GLY A 118 0.77 -10.89 18.93
CA GLY A 118 1.76 -11.31 19.94
C GLY A 118 1.94 -12.82 19.96
N TRP A 119 0.86 -13.58 19.84
CA TRP A 119 0.93 -15.04 19.73
C TRP A 119 1.65 -15.50 18.47
N ILE A 120 1.37 -14.88 17.30
CA ILE A 120 2.08 -15.17 16.05
C ILE A 120 3.58 -14.96 16.23
N LEU A 121 3.98 -13.86 16.88
CA LEU A 121 5.40 -13.58 17.15
C LEU A 121 6.04 -14.66 18.02
N VAL A 122 5.37 -15.11 19.08
CA VAL A 122 5.87 -16.21 19.92
C VAL A 122 6.03 -17.50 19.10
N SER A 123 5.01 -17.88 18.31
CA SER A 123 5.10 -19.08 17.47
C SER A 123 6.15 -18.98 16.36
N THR A 124 6.46 -17.76 15.91
CA THR A 124 7.49 -17.50 14.91
C THR A 124 8.89 -17.80 15.47
N LEU A 125 9.13 -17.46 16.74
CA LEU A 125 10.39 -17.71 17.43
C LEU A 125 10.63 -19.20 17.70
N THR A 126 9.56 -19.99 17.90
CA THR A 126 9.64 -21.43 18.16
C THR A 126 9.58 -22.29 16.88
N SER A 127 9.57 -21.67 15.71
CA SER A 127 9.37 -22.38 14.43
C SER A 127 10.64 -23.09 13.94
N GLU A 128 10.49 -24.27 13.34
CA GLU A 128 11.58 -25.02 12.70
C GLU A 128 12.20 -24.27 11.50
N ILE A 129 11.42 -23.42 10.83
CA ILE A 129 11.87 -22.60 9.70
C ILE A 129 11.56 -21.11 9.99
N PRO A 130 12.38 -20.44 10.83
CA PRO A 130 12.09 -19.09 11.30
C PRO A 130 11.91 -18.06 10.18
N ILE A 131 12.66 -18.19 9.08
CA ILE A 131 12.61 -17.24 7.96
C ILE A 131 11.23 -17.19 7.28
N VAL A 132 10.56 -18.33 7.13
CA VAL A 132 9.22 -18.41 6.53
C VAL A 132 8.20 -17.84 7.50
N SER A 133 8.33 -18.16 8.78
CA SER A 133 7.45 -17.67 9.84
C SER A 133 7.56 -16.15 10.05
N VAL A 134 8.76 -15.58 9.93
CA VAL A 134 8.96 -14.13 9.97
C VAL A 134 8.26 -13.45 8.79
N LYS A 135 8.43 -13.99 7.57
CA LYS A 135 7.71 -13.47 6.38
C LYS A 135 6.19 -13.51 6.60
N PHE A 136 5.66 -14.61 7.13
CA PHE A 136 4.25 -14.75 7.46
C PHE A 136 3.78 -13.72 8.50
N SER A 137 4.54 -13.53 9.57
CA SER A 137 4.22 -12.55 10.62
C SER A 137 4.19 -11.12 10.07
N VAL A 138 5.18 -10.74 9.27
CA VAL A 138 5.22 -9.43 8.59
C VAL A 138 4.04 -9.28 7.64
N ALA A 139 3.68 -10.34 6.90
CA ALA A 139 2.51 -10.32 6.05
C ALA A 139 1.24 -10.02 6.85
N LYS A 140 1.04 -10.68 8.00
CA LYS A 140 -0.11 -10.39 8.87
C LYS A 140 -0.14 -8.94 9.34
N LEU A 141 1.00 -8.32 9.63
CA LEU A 141 1.05 -6.91 10.02
C LEU A 141 0.58 -5.98 8.90
N TRP A 142 1.05 -6.16 7.67
CA TRP A 142 0.65 -5.29 6.56
C TRP A 142 -0.79 -5.49 6.10
N PHE A 143 -1.47 -6.56 6.51
CA PHE A 143 -2.92 -6.72 6.32
C PHE A 143 -3.72 -6.09 7.47
N VAL A 144 -3.34 -6.38 8.72
CA VAL A 144 -4.06 -5.90 9.90
C VAL A 144 -3.97 -4.38 10.02
N ILE A 145 -2.79 -3.79 9.80
CA ILE A 145 -2.61 -2.36 10.03
C ILE A 145 -3.48 -1.49 9.12
N PRO A 146 -3.46 -1.66 7.78
CA PRO A 146 -4.30 -0.89 6.88
C PRO A 146 -5.80 -1.15 7.11
N PHE A 147 -6.23 -2.41 7.20
CA PHE A 147 -7.66 -2.72 7.20
C PHE A 147 -8.33 -2.69 8.57
N PHE A 148 -7.60 -2.85 9.66
CA PHE A 148 -8.17 -2.72 11.00
C PHE A 148 -7.98 -1.30 11.52
N PHE A 149 -6.74 -0.85 11.66
CA PHE A 149 -6.45 0.43 12.32
C PHE A 149 -6.70 1.64 11.41
N VAL A 150 -6.21 1.61 10.17
CA VAL A 150 -6.39 2.77 9.26
C VAL A 150 -7.84 2.83 8.74
N ALA A 151 -8.45 1.69 8.41
CA ALA A 151 -9.86 1.67 8.00
C ALA A 151 -10.83 2.11 9.11
N ALA A 152 -10.54 1.78 10.39
CA ALA A 152 -11.35 2.29 11.51
C ALA A 152 -11.34 3.83 11.58
N VAL A 153 -10.24 4.47 11.20
CA VAL A 153 -10.16 5.94 11.08
C VAL A 153 -10.95 6.42 9.86
N LEU A 154 -10.82 5.74 8.71
CA LEU A 154 -11.54 6.06 7.47
C LEU A 154 -13.06 6.03 7.64
N PHE A 155 -13.57 5.03 8.37
CA PHE A 155 -14.99 4.80 8.60
C PHE A 155 -15.62 5.71 9.65
N LYS A 156 -14.85 6.60 10.28
CA LYS A 156 -15.43 7.72 11.04
C LYS A 156 -16.37 8.56 10.17
N ASP A 157 -16.11 8.63 8.86
CA ASP A 157 -17.07 9.12 7.88
C ASP A 157 -17.88 7.96 7.28
N PHE A 158 -19.15 7.87 7.64
CA PHE A 158 -20.07 6.82 7.16
C PHE A 158 -20.20 6.76 5.63
N ARG A 159 -19.91 7.85 4.90
CA ARG A 159 -19.92 7.84 3.43
C ARG A 159 -18.84 6.93 2.86
N ASN A 160 -17.71 6.79 3.55
CA ASN A 160 -16.61 5.94 3.12
C ASN A 160 -16.91 4.45 3.33
N ILE A 161 -17.82 4.09 4.25
CA ILE A 161 -18.27 2.70 4.42
C ILE A 161 -18.96 2.23 3.15
N LYS A 162 -19.86 3.04 2.58
CA LYS A 162 -20.55 2.71 1.33
C LYS A 162 -19.56 2.55 0.17
N LYS A 163 -18.62 3.48 0.03
CA LYS A 163 -17.58 3.43 -1.02
C LYS A 163 -16.61 2.24 -0.87
N PHE A 164 -16.43 1.75 0.35
CA PHE A 164 -15.56 0.59 0.61
C PHE A 164 -16.21 -0.73 0.20
N ILE A 165 -17.54 -0.81 0.30
CA ILE A 165 -18.34 -1.96 -0.14
C ILE A 165 -18.54 -1.99 -1.67
N TRP A 166 -18.02 -0.96 -2.36
CA TRP A 166 -18.15 -0.63 -3.80
C TRP A 166 -19.29 0.37 -4.08
#